data_AF-A0A1F3E5X1-F1
#
_entry.id   AF-A0A1F3E5X1-F1
#
_cell.length_a   1.000
_cell.length_b   1.000
_cell.length_c   1.000
_cell.angle_alpha   90.00
_cell.angle_beta   90.00
_cell.angle_gamma   90.00
#
_symmetry.space_group_name_H-M   'P 1'
#
loop_
_entity.id
_entity.type
_entity.pdbx_description
1 polymer ?
#
loop_
_entity_poly.entity_id
_entity_poly.type
_entity_poly.pdbx_seq_one_letter_code
_entity_poly.pdbx_strand_id
1 'polypeptide(L)'
;MITIRRLKNDSNKSDKELNDSKYYELKYKTEYFVAVFSVIVALAGLLGYNSLQSAKDEIKMDLLQKTKSLDSALVQTDNRIKSKDSILKIVEKKHDLLIKAIPVNERKIDFLNYQITSLEKMINDLNSKNKIRQSFYIVKSLGLKNTDSVTSMKFSYADLTTNIGDKLPKFDKPPFIVPIPEVFANIEIHNVAIDGFTATLGIYVDEVDTFKFSVLIIENK
;
A
#
# COMPACT_ATOMS: atom_id res chain seq x y z
N MET A 1 -56.41 95.11 89.10
CA MET A 1 -57.87 95.12 89.31
C MET A 1 -58.54 95.42 87.98
N ILE A 2 -59.52 94.60 87.60
CA ILE A 2 -60.09 94.49 86.24
C ILE A 2 -61.02 95.68 85.94
N THR A 3 -60.99 96.19 84.70
CA THR A 3 -62.19 96.79 84.06
C THR A 3 -62.15 96.58 82.54
N ILE A 4 -63.30 96.15 82.02
CA ILE A 4 -63.61 95.74 80.64
C ILE A 4 -63.49 96.94 79.66
N ARG A 5 -62.85 96.73 78.49
CA ARG A 5 -63.05 97.57 77.29
C ARG A 5 -63.60 96.73 76.15
N ARG A 6 -64.77 97.13 75.66
CA ARG A 6 -65.36 96.72 74.38
C ARG A 6 -64.34 96.91 73.25
N LEU A 7 -64.09 95.88 72.45
CA LEU A 7 -63.50 96.03 71.12
C LEU A 7 -64.56 95.71 70.08
N LYS A 8 -64.90 96.77 69.35
CA LYS A 8 -65.85 96.89 68.26
C LYS A 8 -65.15 96.41 66.99
N ASN A 9 -65.79 95.47 66.31
CA ASN A 9 -65.78 95.19 64.86
C ASN A 9 -64.51 95.54 64.05
N ASP A 10 -63.86 94.50 63.52
CA ASP A 10 -63.29 94.54 62.16
C ASP A 10 -63.35 93.13 61.56
N SER A 11 -64.44 92.91 60.81
CA SER A 11 -64.51 91.89 59.77
C SER A 11 -63.52 92.26 58.66
N ASN A 12 -62.46 91.48 58.46
CA ASN A 12 -61.93 91.11 57.14
C ASN A 12 -60.56 90.43 57.25
N LYS A 13 -60.50 89.14 56.90
CA LYS A 13 -59.41 88.61 56.08
C LYS A 13 -59.95 87.45 55.26
N SER A 14 -60.08 87.77 53.97
CA SER A 14 -60.73 87.00 52.93
C SER A 14 -60.08 85.65 52.68
N ASP A 15 -60.90 84.76 52.15
CA ASP A 15 -60.52 83.63 51.33
C ASP A 15 -59.36 84.01 50.37
N LYS A 16 -58.31 83.17 50.33
CA LYS A 16 -57.22 83.30 49.36
C LYS A 16 -57.69 82.75 48.01
N GLU A 17 -58.51 83.52 47.31
CA GLU A 17 -58.75 83.32 45.89
C GLU A 17 -57.45 83.55 45.10
N LEU A 18 -57.24 82.74 44.05
CA LEU A 18 -56.13 82.88 43.12
C LEU A 18 -56.18 84.26 42.46
N ASN A 19 -55.26 85.15 42.82
CA ASN A 19 -55.06 86.41 42.09
C ASN A 19 -54.64 86.08 40.64
N ASP A 20 -55.30 86.70 39.65
CA ASP A 20 -55.05 86.54 38.21
C ASP A 20 -53.57 86.47 37.84
N SER A 21 -52.72 87.31 38.47
CA SER A 21 -51.27 87.30 38.22
C SER A 21 -50.62 85.95 38.55
N LYS A 22 -51.00 85.32 39.66
CA LYS A 22 -50.49 83.99 40.05
C LYS A 22 -51.06 82.88 39.16
N TYR A 23 -52.29 83.05 38.67
CA TYR A 23 -52.91 82.12 37.73
C TYR A 23 -52.13 82.08 36.40
N TYR A 24 -51.84 83.25 35.82
CA TYR A 24 -51.08 83.33 34.56
C TYR A 24 -49.64 82.85 34.72
N GLU A 25 -48.99 83.10 35.85
CA GLU A 25 -47.66 82.57 36.14
C GLU A 25 -47.67 81.02 36.21
N LEU A 26 -48.65 80.45 36.91
CA LEU A 26 -48.78 79.00 37.03
C LEU A 26 -49.12 78.35 35.69
N LYS A 27 -50.00 78.98 34.90
CA LYS A 27 -50.34 78.56 33.53
C LYS A 27 -49.09 78.53 32.65
N TYR A 28 -48.31 79.61 32.64
CA TYR A 28 -47.08 79.69 31.83
C TYR A 28 -46.05 78.64 32.26
N LYS A 29 -45.84 78.43 33.56
CA LYS A 29 -44.93 77.36 34.05
C LYS A 29 -45.40 75.99 33.61
N THR A 30 -46.71 75.72 33.70
CA THR A 30 -47.28 74.42 33.31
C THR A 30 -47.16 74.21 31.80
N GLU A 31 -47.47 75.22 30.98
CA GLU A 31 -47.30 75.17 29.52
C GLU A 31 -45.85 74.97 29.12
N TYR A 32 -44.91 75.65 29.80
CA TYR A 32 -43.48 75.46 29.61
C TYR A 32 -43.04 74.02 29.94
N PHE A 33 -43.48 73.46 31.07
CA PHE A 33 -43.16 72.07 31.43
C PHE A 33 -43.70 71.08 30.40
N VAL A 34 -44.94 71.27 29.93
CA VAL A 34 -45.54 70.42 28.89
C VAL A 34 -44.74 70.51 27.60
N ALA A 35 -44.39 71.73 27.14
CA ALA A 35 -43.62 71.93 25.93
C ALA A 35 -42.23 71.25 25.99
N VAL A 36 -41.50 71.45 27.10
CA VAL A 36 -40.19 70.81 27.30
C VAL A 36 -40.31 69.29 27.35
N PHE A 37 -41.32 68.75 28.05
CA PHE A 37 -41.54 67.31 28.12
C PHE A 37 -41.88 66.71 26.75
N SER A 38 -42.71 67.37 25.95
CA SER A 38 -43.01 66.95 24.58
C SER A 38 -41.77 66.91 23.69
N VAL A 39 -40.85 67.88 23.82
CA VAL A 39 -39.57 67.87 23.09
C VAL A 39 -38.68 66.71 23.53
N ILE A 40 -38.58 66.45 24.84
CA ILE A 40 -37.80 65.32 25.37
C ILE A 40 -38.35 63.98 24.86
N VAL A 41 -39.68 63.80 24.89
CA VAL A 41 -40.33 62.58 24.39
C VAL A 41 -40.12 62.41 22.88
N ALA A 42 -40.21 63.49 22.10
CA ALA A 42 -39.94 63.46 20.66
C ALA A 42 -38.49 63.07 20.35
N LEU A 43 -37.51 63.65 21.06
CA LEU A 43 -36.10 63.30 20.91
C LEU A 43 -35.82 61.85 21.31
N ALA A 44 -36.39 61.39 22.43
CA ALA A 44 -36.25 60.00 22.88
C ALA A 44 -36.87 59.02 21.87
N GLY A 45 -38.03 59.35 21.29
CA GLY A 45 -38.67 58.55 20.24
C GLY A 45 -37.84 58.49 18.96
N LEU A 46 -37.24 59.61 18.54
CA LEU A 46 -36.42 59.69 17.32
C LEU A 46 -35.10 58.93 17.47
N LEU A 47 -34.43 59.06 18.63
CA LEU A 47 -33.23 58.29 18.97
C LEU A 47 -33.54 56.79 19.07
N GLY A 48 -34.67 56.42 19.70
CA GLY A 48 -35.13 55.05 19.80
C GLY A 48 -35.43 54.43 18.44
N TYR A 49 -36.09 55.17 17.55
CA TYR A 49 -36.38 54.74 16.17
C TYR A 49 -35.10 54.49 15.37
N ASN A 50 -34.14 55.42 15.40
CA ASN A 50 -32.87 55.27 14.69
C ASN A 50 -32.05 54.08 15.22
N SER A 51 -32.05 53.87 16.54
CA SER A 51 -31.39 52.71 17.17
C SER A 51 -32.04 51.40 16.74
N LEU A 52 -33.37 51.32 16.76
CA LEU A 52 -34.12 50.12 16.34
C LEU A 52 -33.93 49.82 14.86
N GLN A 53 -33.95 50.85 14.01
CA GLN A 53 -33.70 50.69 12.57
C GLN A 53 -32.27 50.21 12.30
N SER A 54 -31.27 50.76 12.99
CA SER A 54 -29.87 50.33 12.86
C SER A 54 -29.69 48.87 13.29
N ALA A 55 -30.26 48.47 14.42
CA ALA A 55 -30.20 47.09 14.90
C ALA A 55 -30.89 46.11 13.94
N LYS A 56 -32.03 46.52 13.37
CA LYS A 56 -32.74 45.72 12.36
C LYS A 56 -31.92 45.53 11.09
N ASP A 57 -31.26 46.58 10.61
CA ASP A 57 -30.43 46.53 9.42
C ASP A 57 -29.16 45.70 9.64
N GLU A 58 -28.54 45.79 10.82
CA GLU A 58 -27.40 44.95 11.22
C GLU A 58 -27.79 43.47 11.28
N ILE A 59 -28.90 43.13 11.93
CA ILE A 59 -29.41 41.75 12.00
C ILE A 59 -29.71 41.22 10.58
N LYS A 60 -30.33 42.04 9.73
CA LYS A 60 -30.63 41.65 8.35
C LYS A 60 -29.35 41.38 7.56
N MET A 61 -28.33 42.21 7.74
CA MET A 61 -27.03 42.04 7.08
C MET A 61 -26.28 40.80 7.59
N ASP A 62 -26.26 40.55 8.90
CA ASP A 62 -25.65 39.35 9.48
C ASP A 62 -26.35 38.07 8.99
N LEU A 63 -27.68 38.05 9.01
CA LEU A 63 -28.46 36.93 8.47
C LEU A 63 -28.16 36.70 6.99
N LEU A 64 -28.11 37.75 6.18
CA LEU A 64 -27.82 37.65 4.75
C LEU A 64 -26.39 37.13 4.50
N GLN A 65 -25.42 37.56 5.31
CA GLN A 65 -24.05 37.07 5.24
C GLN A 65 -23.96 35.58 5.63
N LYS A 66 -24.65 35.17 6.70
CA LYS A 66 -24.73 33.76 7.13
C LYS A 66 -25.43 32.88 6.07
N THR A 67 -26.50 33.36 5.44
CA THR A 67 -27.15 32.61 4.36
C THR A 67 -26.22 32.43 3.18
N LYS A 68 -25.53 33.48 2.73
CA LYS A 68 -24.55 33.39 1.63
C LYS A 68 -23.40 32.44 1.95
N SER A 69 -22.91 32.42 3.19
CA SER A 69 -21.83 31.51 3.57
C SER A 69 -22.31 30.05 3.60
N LEU A 70 -23.53 29.80 4.08
CA LEU A 70 -24.16 28.48 4.03
C LEU A 70 -24.39 27.99 2.60
N ASP A 71 -24.90 28.85 1.71
CA ASP A 71 -25.11 28.51 0.30
C ASP A 71 -23.78 28.14 -0.38
N SER A 72 -22.72 28.90 -0.13
CA SER A 72 -21.38 28.59 -0.63
C SER A 72 -20.87 27.24 -0.11
N ALA A 73 -21.06 26.95 1.18
CA ALA A 73 -20.67 25.68 1.78
C ALA A 73 -21.48 24.50 1.20
N LEU A 74 -22.77 24.69 0.90
CA LEU A 74 -23.61 23.70 0.24
C LEU A 74 -23.12 23.41 -1.17
N VAL A 75 -22.83 24.44 -1.97
CA VAL A 75 -22.30 24.27 -3.33
C VAL A 75 -20.95 23.54 -3.31
N GLN A 76 -20.06 23.90 -2.38
CA GLN A 76 -18.79 23.19 -2.23
C GLN A 76 -18.99 21.73 -1.84
N THR A 77 -19.95 21.44 -0.96
CA THR A 77 -20.27 20.07 -0.53
C THR A 77 -20.86 19.26 -1.67
N ASP A 78 -21.79 19.83 -2.45
CA ASP A 78 -22.38 19.18 -3.64
C ASP A 78 -21.33 18.84 -4.69
N ASN A 79 -20.39 19.76 -4.94
CA ASN A 79 -19.26 19.50 -5.84
C ASN A 79 -18.34 18.37 -5.32
N ARG A 80 -18.12 18.30 -3.99
CA ARG A 80 -17.35 17.21 -3.37
C ARG A 80 -18.09 15.87 -3.43
N ILE A 81 -19.41 15.86 -3.36
CA ILE A 81 -20.22 14.65 -3.51
C ILE A 81 -20.13 14.16 -4.97
N LYS A 82 -20.35 15.05 -5.94
CA LYS A 82 -20.24 14.72 -7.37
C LYS A 82 -18.87 14.15 -7.74
N SER A 83 -17.78 14.72 -7.21
CA SER A 83 -16.44 14.19 -7.46
C SER A 83 -16.24 12.81 -6.82
N LYS A 84 -16.72 12.59 -5.60
CA LYS A 84 -16.69 11.26 -4.96
C LYS A 84 -17.49 10.21 -5.74
N ASP A 85 -18.67 10.54 -6.24
CA ASP A 85 -19.47 9.64 -7.06
C ASP A 85 -18.76 9.26 -8.35
N SER A 86 -18.06 10.21 -8.98
CA SER A 86 -17.27 9.93 -10.18
C SER A 86 -16.12 8.94 -9.91
N ILE A 87 -15.44 9.09 -8.76
CA ILE A 87 -14.38 8.18 -8.32
C ILE A 87 -14.94 6.80 -8.02
N LEU A 88 -16.09 6.73 -7.34
CA LEU A 88 -16.75 5.47 -6.99
C LEU A 88 -17.07 4.65 -8.26
N LYS A 89 -17.65 5.28 -9.29
CA LYS A 89 -17.92 4.62 -10.58
C LYS A 89 -16.66 4.07 -11.25
N ILE A 90 -15.53 4.77 -11.14
CA ILE A 90 -14.25 4.30 -11.67
C ILE A 90 -13.75 3.07 -10.87
N VAL A 91 -13.88 3.12 -9.55
CA VAL A 91 -13.49 2.01 -8.66
C VAL A 91 -14.33 0.77 -8.94
N GLU A 92 -15.65 0.91 -9.06
CA GLU A 92 -16.58 -0.18 -9.41
C GLU A 92 -16.21 -0.81 -10.75
N LYS A 93 -15.97 0.01 -11.79
CA LYS A 93 -15.54 -0.49 -13.09
C LYS A 93 -14.21 -1.26 -13.02
N LYS A 94 -13.24 -0.78 -12.25
CA LYS A 94 -11.96 -1.48 -12.05
C LYS A 94 -12.15 -2.80 -11.31
N HIS A 95 -13.03 -2.82 -10.30
CA HIS A 95 -13.36 -4.01 -9.54
C HIS A 95 -13.99 -5.10 -10.43
N ASP A 96 -14.94 -4.73 -11.28
CA ASP A 96 -15.57 -5.65 -12.24
C ASP A 96 -14.56 -6.25 -13.23
N LEU A 97 -13.61 -5.45 -13.71
CA LEU A 97 -12.53 -5.94 -14.59
C LEU A 97 -11.64 -6.95 -13.88
N LEU A 98 -11.31 -6.71 -12.60
CA LEU A 98 -10.50 -7.64 -11.80
C LEU A 98 -11.25 -8.95 -11.55
N ILE A 99 -12.53 -8.90 -11.18
CA ILE A 99 -13.36 -10.10 -10.97
C ILE A 99 -13.40 -10.96 -12.24
N LYS A 100 -13.50 -10.35 -13.42
CA LYS A 100 -13.49 -11.08 -14.70
C LYS A 100 -12.12 -11.67 -15.07
N ALA A 101 -11.02 -11.04 -14.63
CA ALA A 101 -9.67 -11.48 -14.96
C ALA A 101 -9.20 -12.66 -14.09
N ILE A 102 -9.64 -12.75 -12.84
CA ILE A 102 -9.31 -13.85 -11.90
C ILE A 102 -9.56 -15.25 -12.51
N PRO A 103 -10.77 -15.59 -12.99
CA PRO A 103 -11.03 -16.93 -13.53
C PRO A 103 -10.26 -17.24 -14.81
N VAL A 104 -9.90 -16.23 -15.60
CA VAL A 104 -9.05 -16.41 -16.79
C VAL A 104 -7.62 -16.78 -16.39
N ASN A 105 -7.10 -16.13 -15.35
CA ASN A 105 -5.76 -16.44 -14.84
C ASN A 105 -5.72 -17.80 -14.14
N GLU A 106 -6.75 -18.18 -13.39
CA GLU A 106 -6.90 -19.52 -12.80
C GLU A 106 -6.84 -20.61 -13.88
N ARG A 107 -7.64 -20.49 -14.95
CA ARG A 107 -7.60 -21.45 -16.07
C ARG A 107 -6.23 -21.55 -16.75
N LYS A 108 -5.51 -20.42 -16.87
CA LYS A 108 -4.15 -20.43 -17.43
C LYS A 108 -3.19 -21.19 -16.52
N ILE A 109 -3.31 -21.02 -15.19
CA ILE A 109 -2.51 -21.75 -14.21
C ILE A 109 -2.81 -23.25 -14.30
N ASP A 110 -4.08 -23.65 -14.36
CA ASP A 110 -4.46 -25.06 -14.49
C ASP A 110 -3.90 -25.71 -15.76
N PHE A 111 -3.94 -24.98 -16.89
CA PHE A 111 -3.38 -25.44 -18.15
C PHE A 111 -1.85 -25.57 -18.09
N LEU A 112 -1.16 -24.64 -17.44
CA LEU A 112 0.29 -24.72 -17.23
C LEU A 112 0.66 -25.90 -16.31
N ASN A 113 -0.10 -26.12 -15.24
CA ASN A 113 0.09 -27.25 -14.35
C ASN A 113 -0.08 -28.58 -15.09
N TYR A 114 -1.10 -28.71 -15.93
CA TYR A 114 -1.29 -29.89 -16.77
C TYR A 114 -0.07 -30.16 -17.68
N GLN A 115 0.48 -29.13 -18.31
CA GLN A 115 1.67 -29.27 -19.15
C GLN A 115 2.91 -29.69 -18.34
N ILE A 116 3.10 -29.12 -17.15
CA ILE A 116 4.20 -29.50 -16.25
C ILE A 116 4.08 -30.97 -15.87
N THR A 117 2.91 -31.43 -15.42
CA THR A 117 2.69 -32.83 -15.07
C THR A 117 2.95 -33.77 -16.26
N SER A 118 2.56 -33.36 -17.47
CA SER A 118 2.86 -34.13 -18.68
C SER A 118 4.37 -34.21 -18.94
N LEU A 119 5.10 -33.10 -18.79
CA LEU A 119 6.55 -33.06 -18.97
C LEU A 119 7.27 -33.90 -17.90
N GLU A 120 6.85 -33.82 -16.65
CA GLU A 120 7.37 -34.65 -15.56
C GLU A 120 7.19 -36.13 -15.87
N LYS A 121 6.01 -36.53 -16.35
CA LYS A 121 5.76 -37.89 -16.80
C LYS A 121 6.68 -38.29 -17.95
N MET A 122 6.85 -37.43 -18.96
CA MET A 122 7.77 -37.69 -20.07
C MET A 122 9.22 -37.85 -19.61
N ILE A 123 9.69 -37.01 -18.69
CA ILE A 123 11.03 -37.09 -18.11
C ILE A 123 11.19 -38.39 -17.32
N ASN A 124 10.20 -38.77 -16.52
CA ASN A 124 10.22 -40.03 -15.77
C ASN A 124 10.21 -41.26 -16.70
N ASP A 125 9.42 -41.23 -17.77
CA ASP A 125 9.40 -42.26 -18.79
C ASP A 125 10.73 -42.34 -19.55
N LEU A 126 11.33 -41.20 -19.87
CA LEU A 126 12.66 -41.15 -20.50
C LEU A 126 13.71 -41.70 -19.55
N ASN A 127 13.76 -41.26 -18.30
CA ASN A 127 14.75 -41.71 -17.33
C ASN A 127 14.61 -43.22 -17.03
N SER A 128 13.39 -43.73 -16.88
CA SER A 128 13.15 -45.16 -16.67
C SER A 128 13.53 -46.00 -17.90
N LYS A 129 13.20 -45.54 -19.11
CA LYS A 129 13.59 -46.23 -20.36
C LYS A 129 15.08 -46.12 -20.66
N ASN A 130 15.71 -45.00 -20.30
CA ASN A 130 17.15 -44.78 -20.48
C ASN A 130 17.95 -45.69 -19.53
N LYS A 131 17.49 -45.88 -18.27
CA LYS A 131 18.04 -46.89 -17.35
C LYS A 131 17.99 -48.32 -17.90
N ILE A 132 16.98 -48.67 -18.71
CA ILE A 132 16.83 -50.01 -19.31
C ILE A 132 17.67 -50.17 -20.61
N ARG A 133 18.08 -49.06 -21.25
CA ARG A 133 18.72 -49.07 -22.57
C ARG A 133 20.17 -48.60 -22.62
N GLN A 134 20.72 -48.04 -21.55
CA GLN A 134 22.12 -47.64 -21.52
C GLN A 134 23.02 -48.88 -21.48
N SER A 135 23.35 -49.39 -22.66
CA SER A 135 24.45 -50.35 -22.85
C SER A 135 25.81 -49.64 -22.84
N PHE A 136 25.84 -48.35 -22.45
CA PHE A 136 27.07 -47.60 -22.29
C PHE A 136 26.95 -46.53 -21.19
N TYR A 137 28.05 -46.25 -20.51
CA TYR A 137 28.18 -45.35 -19.38
C TYR A 137 29.40 -44.47 -19.57
N ILE A 138 29.31 -43.18 -19.26
CA ILE A 138 30.46 -42.26 -19.34
C ILE A 138 30.90 -41.91 -17.93
N VAL A 139 32.17 -42.13 -17.61
CA VAL A 139 32.81 -41.69 -16.36
C VAL A 139 33.83 -40.61 -16.70
N LYS A 140 33.76 -39.46 -16.04
CA LYS A 140 34.59 -38.29 -16.35
C LYS A 140 35.70 -38.07 -15.33
N SER A 141 36.76 -37.38 -15.77
CA SER A 141 37.79 -36.81 -14.89
C SER A 141 38.52 -37.83 -14.01
N LEU A 142 38.78 -39.03 -14.55
CA LEU A 142 39.64 -40.01 -13.89
C LEU A 142 41.08 -39.48 -13.87
N GLY A 143 41.72 -39.50 -12.70
CA GLY A 143 43.08 -39.00 -12.52
C GLY A 143 44.11 -40.13 -12.52
N LEU A 144 45.14 -40.01 -13.37
CA LEU A 144 46.35 -40.84 -13.35
C LEU A 144 47.53 -39.97 -12.89
N LYS A 145 48.19 -40.37 -11.80
CA LYS A 145 49.34 -39.63 -11.25
C LYS A 145 50.59 -39.85 -12.10
N ASN A 146 51.17 -38.80 -12.65
CA ASN A 146 52.43 -38.93 -13.39
C ASN A 146 53.56 -39.25 -12.42
N THR A 147 54.21 -40.40 -12.58
CA THR A 147 55.39 -40.79 -11.79
C THR A 147 56.53 -41.17 -12.73
N ASP A 148 57.78 -41.19 -12.22
CA ASP A 148 59.01 -41.50 -12.99
C ASP A 148 59.05 -42.92 -13.61
N SER A 149 57.98 -43.70 -13.51
CA SER A 149 57.81 -45.06 -14.02
C SER A 149 56.51 -45.17 -14.81
N VAL A 150 56.31 -46.29 -15.53
CA VAL A 150 55.04 -46.58 -16.22
C VAL A 150 53.89 -46.41 -15.22
N THR A 151 53.14 -45.32 -15.39
CA THR A 151 52.07 -44.93 -14.48
C THR A 151 50.89 -45.84 -14.75
N SER A 152 50.57 -46.71 -13.78
CA SER A 152 49.45 -47.63 -13.86
C SER A 152 48.58 -47.52 -12.61
N MET A 153 47.26 -47.36 -12.79
CA MET A 153 46.31 -47.23 -11.69
C MET A 153 45.09 -48.12 -11.93
N LYS A 154 44.65 -48.83 -10.87
CA LYS A 154 43.42 -49.62 -10.90
C LYS A 154 42.23 -48.73 -10.52
N PHE A 155 41.15 -48.83 -11.29
CA PHE A 155 39.87 -48.18 -11.04
C PHE A 155 38.81 -49.25 -10.77
N SER A 156 38.11 -49.13 -9.65
CA SER A 156 37.01 -50.01 -9.25
C SER A 156 35.68 -49.39 -9.66
N TYR A 157 34.80 -50.13 -10.35
CA TYR A 157 33.50 -49.58 -10.78
C TYR A 157 32.61 -49.16 -9.61
N ALA A 158 32.80 -49.77 -8.43
CA ALA A 158 32.04 -49.42 -7.23
C ALA A 158 32.33 -47.99 -6.73
N ASP A 159 33.52 -47.47 -7.04
CA ASP A 159 33.97 -46.14 -6.63
C ASP A 159 33.72 -45.08 -7.72
N LEU A 160 33.26 -45.50 -8.90
CA LEU A 160 33.02 -44.61 -10.03
C LEU A 160 31.54 -44.21 -10.12
N THR A 161 31.33 -42.97 -10.57
CA THR A 161 30.00 -42.44 -10.90
C THR A 161 29.96 -41.99 -12.35
N THR A 162 28.80 -42.10 -12.96
CA THR A 162 28.58 -41.63 -14.32
C THR A 162 28.69 -40.10 -14.38
N ASN A 163 28.78 -39.55 -15.59
CA ASN A 163 28.80 -38.11 -15.83
C ASN A 163 27.54 -37.36 -15.36
N ILE A 164 26.50 -38.09 -14.95
CA ILE A 164 25.26 -37.55 -14.35
C ILE A 164 25.13 -37.86 -12.85
N GLY A 165 26.15 -38.47 -12.22
CA GLY A 165 26.21 -38.75 -10.79
C GLY A 165 25.61 -40.08 -10.34
N ASP A 166 25.14 -40.91 -11.28
CA ASP A 166 24.61 -42.25 -10.96
C ASP A 166 25.74 -43.25 -10.69
N LYS A 167 25.49 -44.25 -9.84
CA LYS A 167 26.41 -45.39 -9.67
C LYS A 167 26.40 -46.28 -10.90
N LEU A 168 27.55 -46.85 -11.26
CA LEU A 168 27.64 -47.89 -12.28
C LEU A 168 26.90 -49.17 -11.85
N PRO A 169 26.29 -49.91 -12.78
CA PRO A 169 25.70 -51.22 -12.47
C PRO A 169 26.79 -52.25 -12.12
N LYS A 170 26.37 -53.39 -11.59
CA LYS A 170 27.23 -54.57 -11.54
C LYS A 170 27.24 -55.22 -12.93
N PHE A 171 28.43 -55.49 -13.45
CA PHE A 171 28.58 -56.14 -14.75
C PHE A 171 28.68 -57.66 -14.57
N ASP A 172 27.88 -58.41 -15.33
CA ASP A 172 27.94 -59.88 -15.34
C ASP A 172 29.10 -60.41 -16.20
N LYS A 173 29.56 -59.62 -17.17
CA LYS A 173 30.71 -59.88 -18.05
C LYS A 173 31.61 -58.65 -18.09
N PRO A 174 32.92 -58.80 -18.30
CA PRO A 174 33.81 -57.65 -18.47
C PRO A 174 33.29 -56.71 -19.58
N PRO A 175 33.04 -55.42 -19.29
CA PRO A 175 32.58 -54.47 -20.28
C PRO A 175 33.70 -54.08 -21.25
N PHE A 176 33.37 -53.45 -22.37
CA PHE A 176 34.36 -52.79 -23.22
C PHE A 176 34.63 -51.38 -22.69
N ILE A 177 35.91 -50.99 -22.60
CA ILE A 177 36.28 -49.66 -22.14
C ILE A 177 37.02 -48.94 -23.25
N VAL A 178 36.50 -47.76 -23.60
CA VAL A 178 37.13 -46.86 -24.55
C VAL A 178 37.64 -45.64 -23.78
N PRO A 179 38.96 -45.41 -23.71
CA PRO A 179 39.50 -44.19 -23.12
C PRO A 179 39.16 -42.99 -24.01
N ILE A 180 38.70 -41.91 -23.38
CA ILE A 180 38.44 -40.62 -23.99
C ILE A 180 39.48 -39.65 -23.42
N PRO A 181 40.56 -39.36 -24.17
CA PRO A 181 41.60 -38.46 -23.70
C PRO A 181 41.03 -37.03 -23.55
N GLU A 182 41.22 -36.40 -22.39
CA GLU A 182 40.86 -34.99 -22.15
C GLU A 182 42.02 -34.02 -22.49
N VAL A 183 43.22 -34.58 -22.67
CA VAL A 183 44.48 -33.93 -23.04
C VAL A 183 45.24 -34.81 -24.02
N PHE A 184 46.29 -34.30 -24.68
CA PHE A 184 47.16 -35.07 -25.58
C PHE A 184 48.01 -36.11 -24.81
N ALA A 185 47.36 -37.13 -24.26
CA ALA A 185 47.98 -38.26 -23.56
C ALA A 185 47.42 -39.57 -24.11
N ASN A 186 48.31 -40.51 -24.41
CA ASN A 186 47.89 -41.84 -24.82
C ASN A 186 47.57 -42.67 -23.58
N ILE A 187 46.29 -42.99 -23.36
CA ILE A 187 45.84 -43.79 -22.24
C ILE A 187 45.50 -45.18 -22.75
N GLU A 188 46.16 -46.18 -22.20
CA GLU A 188 45.90 -47.59 -22.49
C GLU A 188 45.08 -48.21 -21.37
N ILE A 189 44.13 -49.07 -21.74
CA ILE A 189 43.29 -49.78 -20.79
C ILE A 189 43.65 -51.27 -20.81
N HIS A 190 43.92 -51.79 -19.62
CA HIS A 190 44.38 -53.15 -19.38
C HIS A 190 43.53 -53.83 -18.30
N ASN A 191 43.61 -55.15 -18.21
CA ASN A 191 43.01 -55.96 -17.14
C ASN A 191 41.52 -55.63 -16.88
N VAL A 192 40.73 -55.50 -17.94
CA VAL A 192 39.30 -55.21 -17.80
C VAL A 192 38.60 -56.44 -17.24
N ALA A 193 38.02 -56.29 -16.05
CA ALA A 193 37.29 -57.32 -15.33
C ALA A 193 35.88 -56.80 -14.96
N ILE A 194 35.13 -57.60 -14.22
CA ILE A 194 33.77 -57.26 -13.76
C ILE A 194 33.75 -56.27 -12.58
N ASP A 195 34.85 -56.16 -11.84
CA ASP A 195 35.00 -55.29 -10.66
C ASP A 195 35.74 -53.98 -10.98
N GLY A 196 36.48 -53.93 -12.09
CA GLY A 196 37.23 -52.75 -12.48
C GLY A 196 38.15 -52.96 -13.67
N PHE A 197 39.07 -52.02 -13.86
CA PHE A 197 40.07 -52.03 -14.91
C PHE A 197 41.35 -51.33 -14.46
N THR A 198 42.41 -51.48 -15.23
CA THR A 198 43.66 -50.75 -15.04
C THR A 198 43.83 -49.77 -16.20
N ALA A 199 44.18 -48.52 -15.91
CA ALA A 199 44.60 -47.58 -16.93
C ALA A 199 46.10 -47.29 -16.81
N THR A 200 46.77 -47.13 -17.95
CA THR A 200 48.21 -46.89 -18.02
C THR A 200 48.50 -45.75 -18.98
N LEU A 201 49.44 -44.88 -18.61
CA LEU A 201 49.91 -43.80 -19.46
C LEU A 201 50.99 -44.33 -20.41
N GLY A 202 50.76 -44.24 -21.72
CA GLY A 202 51.65 -44.79 -22.75
C GLY A 202 52.87 -43.93 -23.07
N ILE A 203 52.86 -42.64 -22.71
CA ILE A 203 53.99 -41.71 -22.94
C ILE A 203 54.11 -40.77 -21.74
N TYR A 204 55.29 -40.70 -21.16
CA TYR A 204 55.63 -39.72 -20.12
C TYR A 204 55.67 -38.30 -20.74
N VAL A 205 54.99 -37.36 -20.11
CA VAL A 205 55.03 -35.93 -20.49
C VAL A 205 55.52 -35.14 -19.29
N ASP A 206 56.59 -34.38 -19.46
CA ASP A 206 57.14 -33.50 -18.43
C ASP A 206 56.11 -32.42 -18.03
N GLU A 207 56.16 -31.97 -16.76
CA GLU A 207 55.41 -30.83 -16.19
C GLU A 207 53.92 -31.03 -15.83
N VAL A 208 53.36 -32.24 -15.87
CA VAL A 208 51.97 -32.50 -15.43
C VAL A 208 51.91 -33.54 -14.32
N ASP A 209 51.50 -33.16 -13.11
CA ASP A 209 51.42 -34.07 -11.93
C ASP A 209 50.31 -35.13 -12.03
N THR A 210 49.22 -34.82 -12.73
CA THR A 210 48.08 -35.73 -12.88
C THR A 210 47.39 -35.55 -14.22
N PHE A 211 47.30 -36.62 -15.00
CA PHE A 211 46.54 -36.65 -16.25
C PHE A 211 45.09 -36.99 -15.98
N LYS A 212 44.20 -36.18 -16.55
CA LYS A 212 42.77 -36.46 -16.53
C LYS A 212 42.34 -37.11 -17.84
N PHE A 213 41.48 -38.10 -17.72
CA PHE A 213 40.84 -38.75 -18.84
C PHE A 213 39.43 -39.18 -18.47
N SER A 214 38.60 -39.35 -19.49
CA SER A 214 37.27 -39.93 -19.36
C SER A 214 37.28 -41.36 -19.89
N VAL A 215 36.30 -42.17 -19.52
CA VAL A 215 36.07 -43.49 -20.14
C VAL A 215 34.62 -43.64 -20.55
N LEU A 216 34.42 -44.26 -21.71
CA LEU A 216 33.16 -44.83 -22.13
C LEU A 216 33.19 -46.33 -21.83
N ILE A 217 32.32 -46.79 -20.94
CA ILE A 217 32.18 -48.18 -20.55
C ILE A 217 30.95 -48.73 -21.27
N ILE A 218 31.12 -49.71 -22.14
CA ILE A 218 30.06 -50.33 -22.92
C ILE A 218 29.79 -51.71 -22.34
N GLU A 219 28.57 -51.94 -21.87
CA GLU A 219 28.14 -53.21 -21.30
C GLU A 219 28.14 -54.30 -22.39
N ASN A 220 28.80 -55.42 -22.09
CA ASN A 220 28.84 -56.59 -22.96
C ASN A 220 27.70 -57.54 -22.54
N LYS A 221 26.64 -57.63 -23.37
CA LYS A 221 25.46 -58.46 -23.10
C LYS A 221 25.67 -59.93 -23.48
#